data_AF-A0A074Y8T4-F1
#
_entry.id   AF-A0A074Y8T4-F1
#
_cell.length_a   1.000
_cell.length_b   1.000
_cell.length_c   1.000
_cell.angle_alpha   90.00
_cell.angle_beta   90.00
_cell.angle_gamma   90.00
#
_symmetry.space_group_name_H-M   'P 1'
#
loop_
_entity.id
_entity.type
_entity.pdbx_description
1 polymer ?
#
loop_
_entity_poly.entity_id
_entity_poly.type
_entity_poly.pdbx_seq_one_letter_code
_entity_poly.pdbx_strand_id
1 'polypeptide(L)'
;MANPNGPAPAPHMISRPKRAPTGDEEATAILRLGEFQQVPALNLSEARTIINAVTTRRRNIKQKVTESETLLKTQEYLELFARFKQQEHVTAVEQLLTTRTELERFERSQLGEFT
;
A
#
# COMPACT_ATOMS: atom_id res chain seq x y z
N MET A 1 1.48 40.57 40.78
CA MET A 1 0.19 40.09 41.29
C MET A 1 -0.40 39.14 40.26
N ALA A 2 -0.44 37.84 40.56
CA ALA A 2 -1.00 36.82 39.66
C ALA A 2 -2.52 36.79 39.83
N ASN A 3 -3.25 36.80 38.71
CA ASN A 3 -4.70 36.92 38.67
C ASN A 3 -5.34 35.56 39.07
N PRO A 4 -6.09 35.44 40.18
CA PRO A 4 -6.53 34.14 40.71
C PRO A 4 -7.73 33.51 39.97
N ASN A 5 -8.25 34.16 38.92
CA ASN A 5 -9.48 33.75 38.20
C ASN A 5 -9.24 33.30 36.73
N GLY A 6 -8.04 32.85 36.38
CA GLY A 6 -7.79 32.27 35.07
C GLY A 6 -8.47 30.89 34.92
N PRO A 7 -9.15 30.57 33.80
CA PRO A 7 -9.70 29.24 33.59
C PRO A 7 -8.57 28.20 33.61
N ALA A 8 -8.79 27.10 34.35
CA ALA A 8 -7.82 26.01 34.45
C ALA A 8 -7.46 25.45 33.06
N PRO A 9 -6.20 25.06 32.82
CA PRO A 9 -5.78 24.48 31.54
C PRO A 9 -6.56 23.20 31.26
N ALA A 10 -7.10 23.09 30.04
CA ALA A 10 -7.86 21.92 29.63
C ALA A 10 -7.00 20.64 29.71
N PRO A 11 -7.56 19.50 30.17
CA PRO A 11 -6.81 18.26 30.30
C PRO A 11 -6.30 17.79 28.94
N HIS A 12 -5.05 17.30 28.92
CA HIS A 12 -4.46 16.71 27.73
C HIS A 12 -5.29 15.49 27.27
N MET A 13 -5.82 15.53 26.05
CA MET A 13 -6.53 14.40 25.45
C MET A 13 -5.55 13.24 25.25
N ILE A 14 -5.74 12.18 26.03
CA ILE A 14 -4.96 10.93 25.99
C ILE A 14 -5.61 9.88 25.08
N SER A 15 -6.78 10.17 24.50
CA SER A 15 -7.53 9.24 23.66
C SER A 15 -7.11 9.34 22.20
N ARG A 16 -6.94 8.18 21.55
CA ARG A 16 -6.76 8.10 20.10
C ARG A 16 -8.02 8.66 19.41
N PRO A 17 -7.88 9.54 18.40
CA PRO A 17 -9.01 9.97 17.58
C PRO A 17 -9.77 8.77 17.01
N LYS A 18 -11.11 8.84 17.01
CA LYS A 18 -11.95 7.84 16.36
C LYS A 18 -11.58 7.79 14.88
N ARG A 19 -11.46 6.59 14.30
CA ARG A 19 -11.18 6.45 12.86
C ARG A 19 -12.31 7.10 12.07
N ALA A 20 -11.98 7.67 10.91
CA ALA A 20 -12.98 8.18 10.00
C ALA A 20 -13.97 7.06 9.63
N PRO A 21 -15.25 7.39 9.37
CA PRO A 21 -16.21 6.44 8.85
C PRO A 21 -15.68 5.81 7.55
N THR A 22 -15.69 4.48 7.46
CA THR A 22 -15.42 3.71 6.24
C THR A 22 -16.73 3.50 5.48
N GLY A 23 -16.72 3.50 4.15
CA GLY A 23 -17.86 3.15 3.31
C GLY A 23 -18.08 4.07 2.10
N ASP A 24 -17.47 5.25 2.07
CA ASP A 24 -17.55 6.20 0.95
C ASP A 24 -16.33 6.06 -0.01
N GLU A 25 -15.50 5.04 0.17
CA GLU A 25 -14.34 4.79 -0.68
C GLU A 25 -14.75 4.22 -2.05
N GLU A 26 -14.30 4.88 -3.13
CA GLU A 26 -14.66 4.56 -4.50
C GLU A 26 -13.42 4.66 -5.41
N ALA A 27 -13.18 3.63 -6.21
CA ALA A 27 -12.15 3.60 -7.26
C ALA A 27 -12.80 3.75 -8.64
N THR A 28 -13.51 4.86 -8.87
CA THR A 28 -14.17 5.19 -10.14
C THR A 28 -13.36 6.24 -10.92
N ALA A 29 -13.99 6.98 -11.84
CA ALA A 29 -13.34 8.09 -12.55
C ALA A 29 -12.87 9.22 -11.61
N ILE A 30 -13.45 9.31 -10.40
CA ILE A 30 -12.98 10.19 -9.33
C ILE A 30 -12.53 9.29 -8.19
N LEU A 31 -11.23 9.29 -7.91
CA LEU A 31 -10.65 8.47 -6.87
C LEU A 31 -11.01 9.01 -5.48
N ARG A 32 -11.60 8.15 -4.67
CA ARG A 32 -11.86 8.35 -3.25
C ARG A 32 -11.31 7.14 -2.50
N LEU A 33 -10.00 7.13 -2.26
CA LEU A 33 -9.35 5.95 -1.69
C LEU A 33 -9.33 5.94 -0.15
N GLY A 34 -9.96 6.93 0.50
CA GLY A 34 -9.99 7.04 1.95
C GLY A 34 -8.57 7.10 2.54
N GLU A 35 -8.25 6.16 3.43
CA GLU A 35 -6.92 6.06 4.04
C GLU A 35 -5.82 5.63 3.05
N PHE A 36 -6.18 5.11 1.87
CA PHE A 36 -5.24 4.71 0.83
C PHE A 36 -4.92 5.83 -0.17
N GLN A 37 -5.45 7.04 0.04
CA GLN A 37 -5.13 8.17 -0.81
C GLN A 37 -3.64 8.54 -0.70
N GLN A 38 -2.94 8.67 -1.83
CA GLN A 38 -1.50 8.95 -1.91
C GLN A 38 -0.59 7.86 -1.32
N VAL A 39 -1.14 6.69 -0.97
CA VAL A 39 -0.35 5.55 -0.50
C VAL A 39 0.35 4.89 -1.69
N PRO A 40 1.59 4.37 -1.53
CA PRO A 40 2.22 3.56 -2.56
C PRO A 40 1.33 2.38 -2.97
N ALA A 41 1.03 2.31 -4.27
CA ALA A 41 0.31 1.19 -4.86
C ALA A 41 1.31 0.30 -5.60
N LEU A 42 1.04 -1.00 -5.61
CA LEU A 42 1.84 -2.00 -6.31
C LEU A 42 1.00 -2.61 -7.42
N ASN A 43 1.58 -2.78 -8.60
CA ASN A 43 1.01 -3.65 -9.62
C ASN A 43 1.30 -5.13 -9.29
N LEU A 44 0.62 -6.07 -9.96
CA LEU A 44 0.83 -7.50 -9.74
C LEU A 44 2.28 -7.97 -9.90
N SER A 45 3.03 -7.39 -10.85
CA SER A 45 4.42 -7.79 -11.11
C SER A 45 5.37 -7.32 -10.01
N GLU A 46 5.16 -6.12 -9.49
CA GLU A 46 5.87 -5.58 -8.32
C GLU A 46 5.54 -6.37 -7.05
N ALA A 47 4.24 -6.61 -6.81
CA ALA A 47 3.77 -7.38 -5.67
C ALA A 47 4.37 -8.79 -5.64
N ARG A 48 4.39 -9.48 -6.80
CA ARG A 48 5.05 -10.79 -6.96
C ARG A 48 6.51 -10.74 -6.53
N THR A 49 7.24 -9.77 -7.07
CA THR A 49 8.66 -9.60 -6.84
C THR A 49 8.96 -9.37 -5.36
N ILE A 50 8.22 -8.45 -4.73
CA ILE A 50 8.39 -8.10 -3.31
C ILE A 50 8.06 -9.30 -2.41
N ILE A 51 6.93 -9.98 -2.64
CA ILE A 51 6.53 -11.14 -1.83
C ILE A 51 7.57 -12.25 -1.93
N ASN A 52 8.06 -12.55 -3.13
CA ASN A 52 9.08 -13.57 -3.34
C ASN A 52 10.40 -13.20 -2.66
N ALA A 53 10.84 -11.94 -2.79
CA ALA A 53 12.06 -11.45 -2.16
C ALA A 53 11.98 -11.51 -0.63
N VAL A 54 10.88 -11.02 -0.03
CA VAL A 54 10.66 -11.04 1.42
C VAL A 54 10.57 -12.46 1.95
N THR A 55 9.83 -13.34 1.28
CA THR A 55 9.68 -14.75 1.67
C THR A 55 11.01 -15.48 1.62
N THR A 56 11.78 -15.29 0.55
CA THR A 56 13.12 -15.86 0.40
C THR A 56 14.07 -15.37 1.49
N ARG A 57 14.08 -14.05 1.75
CA ARG A 57 14.88 -13.47 2.82
C ARG A 57 14.55 -14.07 4.19
N ARG A 58 13.25 -14.21 4.52
CA ARG A 58 12.81 -14.81 5.80
C ARG A 58 13.26 -16.25 5.94
N ARG A 59 13.17 -17.06 4.88
CA ARG A 59 13.68 -18.44 4.85
C ARG A 59 15.20 -18.48 5.10
N ASN A 60 15.95 -17.58 4.46
CA ASN A 60 17.42 -17.51 4.61
C ASN A 60 17.84 -17.18 6.04
N ILE A 61 17.11 -16.32 6.75
CA ILE A 61 17.39 -15.99 8.16
C ILE A 61 16.70 -16.95 9.15
N LYS A 62 16.13 -18.07 8.67
CA LYS A 62 15.39 -19.06 9.46
C LYS A 62 14.24 -18.47 10.28
N GLN A 63 13.69 -17.34 9.85
CA GLN A 63 12.50 -16.75 10.46
C GLN A 63 11.28 -17.53 10.00
N LYS A 64 10.39 -17.87 10.96
CA LYS A 64 9.14 -18.57 10.65
C LYS A 64 8.31 -17.73 9.67
N VAL A 65 8.11 -18.26 8.46
CA VAL A 65 7.13 -17.73 7.51
C VAL A 65 5.81 -18.38 7.85
N THR A 66 4.83 -17.59 8.28
CA THR A 66 3.47 -18.09 8.44
C THR A 66 2.86 -18.25 7.04
N GLU A 67 2.85 -19.47 6.54
CA GLU A 67 2.20 -19.82 5.27
C GLU A 67 0.69 -19.92 5.50
N SER A 68 0.04 -18.76 5.50
CA SER A 68 -1.41 -18.67 5.51
C SER A 68 -1.96 -19.06 4.14
N GLU A 69 -3.13 -19.70 4.10
CA GLU A 69 -3.86 -20.01 2.88
C GLU A 69 -4.02 -18.79 1.96
N THR A 70 -4.28 -17.60 2.54
CA THR A 70 -4.35 -16.34 1.79
C THR A 70 -3.03 -16.01 1.10
N LEU A 71 -1.89 -16.18 1.79
CA LEU A 71 -0.58 -15.91 1.20
C LEU A 71 -0.29 -16.86 0.03
N LEU A 72 -0.59 -18.15 0.20
CA LEU A 72 -0.40 -19.17 -0.83
C LEU A 72 -1.24 -18.85 -2.08
N LYS A 73 -2.54 -18.59 -1.91
CA LYS A 73 -3.43 -18.20 -3.01
C LYS A 73 -2.99 -16.91 -3.69
N THR A 74 -2.54 -15.92 -2.93
CA THR A 74 -2.00 -14.67 -3.49
C THR A 74 -0.74 -14.94 -4.31
N GLN A 75 0.19 -15.78 -3.83
CA GLN A 75 1.39 -16.13 -4.59
C GLN A 75 1.05 -16.85 -5.90
N GLU A 76 0.11 -17.80 -5.86
CA GLU A 76 -0.38 -18.49 -7.06
C GLU A 76 -1.02 -17.52 -8.07
N TYR A 77 -1.90 -16.64 -7.58
CA TYR A 77 -2.52 -15.61 -8.42
C TYR A 77 -1.47 -14.70 -9.07
N LEU A 78 -0.51 -14.22 -8.29
CA LEU A 78 0.56 -13.37 -8.79
C LEU A 78 1.46 -14.11 -9.79
N GLU A 79 1.71 -15.40 -9.62
CA GLU A 79 2.51 -16.18 -10.59
C GLU A 79 1.78 -16.36 -11.93
N LEU A 80 0.44 -16.45 -11.90
CA LEU A 80 -0.39 -16.61 -13.09
C LEU A 80 -0.63 -15.28 -13.83
N PHE A 81 -0.90 -14.20 -13.10
CA PHE A 81 -1.35 -12.92 -13.68
C PHE A 81 -0.30 -11.82 -13.72
N ALA A 82 0.87 -11.98 -13.08
CA ALA A 82 1.95 -11.02 -13.25
C ALA A 82 2.46 -11.03 -14.70
N ARG A 83 2.31 -9.89 -15.37
CA ARG A 83 2.76 -9.67 -16.75
C ARG A 83 4.28 -9.69 -16.87
N PHE A 84 4.99 -9.07 -15.93
CA PHE A 84 6.44 -8.95 -15.96
C PHE A 84 7.06 -9.82 -14.87
N LYS A 85 7.77 -10.89 -15.27
CA LYS A 85 8.41 -11.82 -14.33
C LYS A 85 9.89 -11.53 -14.10
N GLN A 86 10.53 -10.84 -15.04
CA GLN A 86 11.93 -10.45 -14.99
C GLN A 86 12.09 -9.10 -14.29
N GLN A 87 13.07 -9.01 -13.38
CA GLN A 87 13.28 -7.83 -12.54
C GLN A 87 13.51 -6.57 -13.36
N GLU A 88 14.28 -6.69 -14.45
CA GLU A 88 14.64 -5.61 -15.35
C GLU A 88 13.38 -4.98 -15.98
N HIS A 89 12.41 -5.82 -16.36
CA HIS A 89 11.15 -5.37 -16.95
C HIS A 89 10.25 -4.69 -15.92
N VAL A 90 10.18 -5.25 -14.70
CA VAL A 90 9.41 -4.65 -13.59
C VAL A 90 9.96 -3.24 -13.30
N THR A 91 11.27 -3.11 -13.15
CA THR A 91 11.91 -1.82 -12.85
C THR A 91 11.78 -0.83 -14.02
N ALA A 92 11.90 -1.28 -15.27
CA ALA A 92 11.71 -0.40 -16.43
C ALA A 92 10.29 0.18 -16.49
N VAL A 93 9.28 -0.64 -16.20
CA VAL A 93 7.87 -0.21 -16.16
C VAL A 93 7.61 0.73 -14.99
N GLU A 94 8.13 0.42 -13.80
CA GLU A 94 8.03 1.29 -12.63
C GLU A 94 8.62 2.68 -12.92
N GLN A 95 9.80 2.76 -13.54
CA GLN A 95 10.43 4.02 -13.93
C GLN A 95 9.58 4.79 -14.95
N LEU A 96 9.10 4.11 -15.99
CA LEU A 96 8.26 4.71 -17.02
C LEU A 96 6.97 5.30 -16.41
N LEU A 97 6.29 4.55 -15.55
CA LEU A 97 5.05 5.01 -14.91
C LEU A 97 5.30 6.10 -13.87
N THR A 98 6.48 6.10 -13.23
CA THR A 98 6.84 7.16 -12.26
C THR A 98 7.02 8.52 -12.91
N THR A 99 7.43 8.58 -14.19
CA THR A 99 7.52 9.85 -14.94
C THR A 99 6.16 10.49 -15.24
N ARG A 100 5.06 9.73 -15.13
CA ARG A 100 3.70 10.21 -15.35
C ARG A 100 3.12 10.85 -14.09
N THR A 101 3.56 12.07 -13.80
CA THR A 101 3.15 12.82 -12.60
C THR A 101 1.67 13.18 -12.57
N GLU A 102 1.01 13.17 -13.72
CA GLU A 102 -0.41 13.42 -13.91
C GLU A 102 -1.32 12.31 -13.35
N LEU A 103 -0.78 11.10 -13.19
CA LEU A 103 -1.52 9.95 -12.70
C LEU A 103 -1.33 9.77 -11.19
N GLU A 104 -2.39 9.41 -10.49
CA GLU A 104 -2.34 8.95 -9.10
C GLU A 104 -1.63 7.60 -9.02
N ARG A 105 -1.05 7.25 -7.86
CA ARG A 105 -0.27 6.01 -7.68
C ARG A 105 -1.10 4.76 -7.98
N PHE A 106 -2.36 4.75 -7.58
CA PHE A 106 -3.33 3.72 -7.89
C PHE A 106 -3.55 3.59 -9.40
N GLU A 107 -3.72 4.70 -10.12
CA GLU A 107 -3.90 4.66 -11.59
C GLU A 107 -2.67 4.09 -12.28
N ARG A 108 -1.48 4.47 -11.82
CA ARG A 108 -0.22 3.91 -12.32
C ARG A 108 -0.16 2.40 -12.09
N SER A 109 -0.53 1.92 -10.90
CA SER A 109 -0.50 0.48 -10.64
C SER A 109 -1.49 -0.27 -11.53
N GLN A 110 -2.70 0.28 -11.75
CA GLN A 110 -3.69 -0.30 -12.66
C GLN A 110 -3.18 -0.37 -14.12
N LEU A 111 -2.46 0.63 -14.61
CA LEU A 111 -1.87 0.58 -15.96
C LEU A 111 -0.83 -0.53 -16.12
N GLY A 112 -0.15 -0.93 -15.04
CA GLY A 112 0.78 -2.06 -15.05
C GLY A 112 0.09 -3.43 -15.17
N GLU A 113 -1.22 -3.50 -14.94
CA GLU A 113 -2.00 -4.74 -14.89
C GLU A 113 -2.75 -5.03 -16.21
N PHE A 114 -3.25 -4.00 -16.91
CA PHE A 114 -4.22 -4.14 -18.02
C PHE A 114 -3.65 -4.10 -19.44
N THR A 115 -2.43 -4.57 -19.68
CA THR A 115 -1.90 -4.66 -21.05
C THR A 115 -1.74 -6.09 -21.50
#